data_AF-A0A4Q6FSD5-F1
#
_entry.id   AF-A0A4Q6FSD5-F1
#
_cell.length_a   1.000
_cell.length_b   1.000
_cell.length_c   1.000
_cell.angle_alpha   90.00
_cell.angle_beta   90.00
_cell.angle_gamma   90.00
#
_symmetry.space_group_name_H-M   'P 1'
#
loop_
_entity.id
_entity.type
_entity.pdbx_description
1 polymer ?
#
loop_
_entity_poly.entity_id
_entity_poly.type
_entity_poly.pdbx_seq_one_letter_code
_entity_poly.pdbx_strand_id
1 'polypeptide(L)'
;MNQMKSMLLLIGLGASSIGLGQTNAELAENAANVLGIAREGLCSSCHSLNSERTITRWATATKAVESCLAASGTSKSKLQCISGSSVDSTFDVTPSQLGIYAAAVHLDPIKSLITTTYGATKGKTILDNLLANVSMPMNSTARLSAAQFSAVQKWFAAGTPELSKLLSPAPLETNVCTPKFTSSLTTHLASQNLDSWKTRIESQQTPMFACPTNGTACFTQQRAGVDIFPDVSTKAVSKTWKVDPTTSMRTLTEFTGSRQYWIRSSPDGRFVGFGGKPSGMIDLQPLLAATPRQRIISINALYDPGFFPDDSGFIFQGNTTGMCNMDILRKSSTTSITFDEDACTVLDTKVPLYQSVGAGLNGEDYLALVSSYQRDSGLDGTMNEFLPTEDLTAAANNYVTLYGLAFDGQSWVRQSGQTFKVPYEIDWVLSHSNQLGMSRLQAERDGVVRTKGFNLYKFNKNSQGQYTKTNIANLCGEGLKGDFSFDERFYITYSYVRADQWKYFGYKSASDPAFQAKLKSGAADLFLYDLFAKKTYALTNMGADQYALFPHFRADGWVYFEVYDRNTRRRSVVASDAAIRQARSLPFAAE
;
A
#
# COMPACT_ATOMS: atom_id res chain seq x y z
N MET A 1 48.57 -54.79 -51.73
CA MET A 1 48.71 -55.47 -50.42
C MET A 1 48.14 -54.53 -49.37
N ASN A 2 46.83 -54.58 -49.16
CA ASN A 2 46.11 -55.31 -48.10
C ASN A 2 46.25 -54.73 -46.68
N GLN A 3 45.15 -54.09 -46.23
CA GLN A 3 44.49 -54.17 -44.91
C GLN A 3 45.26 -53.69 -43.65
N MET A 4 44.70 -53.03 -42.62
CA MET A 4 43.37 -52.99 -41.99
C MET A 4 43.27 -51.70 -41.11
N LYS A 5 42.29 -50.81 -41.32
CA LYS A 5 41.17 -50.44 -40.40
C LYS A 5 41.10 -51.12 -39.02
N SER A 6 41.14 -50.32 -37.94
CA SER A 6 40.23 -50.30 -36.76
C SER A 6 40.66 -49.17 -35.80
N MET A 7 39.89 -48.09 -35.67
CA MET A 7 38.86 -47.86 -34.64
C MET A 7 39.43 -47.48 -33.27
N LEU A 8 39.50 -46.18 -32.95
CA LEU A 8 39.03 -45.60 -31.68
C LEU A 8 38.95 -44.07 -31.80
N LEU A 9 37.72 -43.56 -31.72
CA LEU A 9 37.37 -42.16 -31.61
C LEU A 9 37.11 -41.92 -30.11
N LEU A 10 37.92 -41.10 -29.43
CA LEU A 10 37.60 -40.61 -28.08
C LEU A 10 38.03 -39.13 -27.94
N ILE A 11 37.02 -38.27 -28.09
CA ILE A 11 36.70 -37.09 -27.26
C ILE A 11 37.91 -36.42 -26.57
N GLY A 12 38.48 -35.42 -27.24
CA GLY A 12 39.29 -34.38 -26.62
C GLY A 12 38.39 -33.22 -26.20
N LEU A 13 38.09 -33.17 -24.90
CA LEU A 13 37.44 -32.06 -24.22
C LEU A 13 38.14 -30.73 -24.55
N GLY A 14 37.35 -29.76 -25.01
CA GLY A 14 37.76 -28.37 -25.07
C GLY A 14 38.12 -27.88 -23.67
N ALA A 15 39.37 -27.44 -23.52
CA ALA A 15 39.79 -26.63 -22.39
C ALA A 15 39.04 -25.29 -22.46
N SER A 16 37.90 -25.23 -21.78
CA SER A 16 37.32 -23.97 -21.36
C SER A 16 38.29 -23.33 -20.38
N SER A 17 38.72 -22.11 -20.69
CA SER A 17 39.36 -21.18 -19.77
C SER A 17 38.66 -21.23 -18.41
N ILE A 18 39.37 -21.67 -17.39
CA ILE A 18 38.95 -21.59 -15.99
C ILE A 18 38.90 -20.09 -15.65
N GLY A 19 37.74 -19.49 -15.87
CA GLY A 19 37.42 -18.19 -15.30
C GLY A 19 37.40 -18.35 -13.79
N LEU A 20 38.16 -17.49 -13.09
CA LEU A 20 38.11 -17.33 -11.64
C LEU A 20 36.64 -17.38 -11.19
N GLY A 21 36.30 -18.34 -10.33
CA GLY A 21 34.93 -18.47 -9.82
C GLY A 21 34.49 -17.16 -9.18
N GLN A 22 33.26 -16.73 -9.47
CA GLN A 22 32.68 -15.52 -8.87
C GLN A 22 32.83 -15.58 -7.35
N THR A 23 33.30 -14.49 -6.78
CA THR A 23 33.42 -14.34 -5.32
C THR A 23 32.03 -14.34 -4.67
N ASN A 24 31.98 -14.68 -3.38
CA ASN A 24 30.75 -14.60 -2.59
C ASN A 24 30.10 -13.20 -2.65
N ALA A 25 30.92 -12.14 -2.67
CA ALA A 25 30.44 -10.76 -2.78
C ALA A 25 29.81 -10.49 -4.16
N GLU A 26 30.41 -10.97 -5.25
CA GLU A 26 29.85 -10.81 -6.60
C GLU A 26 28.56 -11.61 -6.78
N LEU A 27 28.47 -12.83 -6.22
CA LEU A 27 27.23 -13.61 -6.22
C LEU A 27 26.11 -12.87 -5.49
N ALA A 28 26.41 -12.33 -4.31
CA ALA A 28 25.47 -11.61 -3.48
C ALA A 28 24.99 -10.31 -4.17
N GLU A 29 25.90 -9.52 -4.73
CA GLU A 29 25.58 -8.26 -5.39
C GLU A 29 24.76 -8.47 -6.68
N ASN A 30 25.10 -9.49 -7.48
CA ASN A 30 24.32 -9.84 -8.68
C ASN A 30 22.89 -10.25 -8.32
N ALA A 31 22.73 -11.10 -7.29
CA ALA A 31 21.40 -11.49 -6.82
C ALA A 31 20.63 -10.31 -6.23
N ALA A 32 21.30 -9.44 -5.46
CA ALA A 32 20.71 -8.24 -4.87
C ALA A 32 20.18 -7.25 -5.93
N ASN A 33 20.90 -7.08 -7.04
CA ASN A 33 20.47 -6.24 -8.16
C ASN A 33 19.26 -6.81 -8.92
N VAL A 34 19.18 -8.14 -9.06
CA VAL A 34 18.00 -8.78 -9.69
C VAL A 34 16.78 -8.67 -8.79
N LEU A 35 16.95 -9.04 -7.52
CA LEU A 35 15.87 -9.10 -6.55
C LEU A 35 15.39 -7.69 -6.18
N GLY A 36 16.32 -6.78 -5.90
CA GLY A 36 16.06 -5.48 -5.29
C GLY A 36 16.27 -5.52 -3.78
N ILE A 37 17.36 -6.16 -3.32
CA ILE A 37 17.74 -6.14 -1.89
C ILE A 37 18.41 -4.80 -1.61
N ALA A 38 17.82 -4.03 -0.69
CA ALA A 38 18.19 -2.66 -0.31
C ALA A 38 18.15 -1.64 -1.47
N ARG A 39 17.47 -1.96 -2.58
CA ARG A 39 17.42 -1.15 -3.81
C ARG A 39 16.21 -1.51 -4.68
N GLU A 40 15.97 -0.76 -5.76
CA GLU A 40 14.98 -1.14 -6.77
C GLU A 40 15.45 -2.40 -7.52
N GLY A 41 14.53 -3.32 -7.75
CA GLY A 41 14.75 -4.55 -8.50
C GLY A 41 13.43 -5.19 -8.90
N LEU A 42 13.47 -6.29 -9.66
CA LEU A 42 12.28 -6.88 -10.28
C LEU A 42 11.28 -7.43 -9.26
N CYS A 43 11.75 -7.80 -8.07
CA CYS A 43 10.90 -8.39 -7.03
C CYS A 43 10.55 -7.39 -5.92
N SER A 44 11.28 -6.27 -5.81
CA SER A 44 11.11 -5.30 -4.71
C SER A 44 9.91 -4.36 -4.91
N SER A 45 9.28 -4.38 -6.08
CA SER A 45 7.99 -3.71 -6.33
C SER A 45 6.79 -4.41 -5.68
N CYS A 46 6.97 -5.63 -5.16
CA CYS A 46 5.88 -6.45 -4.63
C CYS A 46 6.18 -7.10 -3.29
N HIS A 47 7.46 -7.18 -2.93
CA HIS A 47 7.94 -7.81 -1.71
C HIS A 47 8.97 -6.92 -1.02
N SER A 48 8.93 -6.89 0.31
CA SER A 48 10.06 -6.43 1.11
C SER A 48 11.16 -7.50 1.05
N LEU A 49 12.22 -7.24 0.28
CA LEU A 49 13.34 -8.17 0.06
C LEU A 49 14.52 -7.96 1.00
N ASN A 50 14.30 -7.12 2.00
CA ASN A 50 15.30 -6.77 3.00
C ASN A 50 15.32 -7.74 4.19
N SER A 51 14.44 -8.73 4.20
CA SER A 51 14.32 -9.68 5.31
C SER A 51 15.17 -10.92 5.09
N GLU A 52 16.11 -11.19 6.00
CA GLU A 52 16.87 -12.45 6.02
C GLU A 52 15.91 -13.64 6.07
N ARG A 53 14.89 -13.60 6.95
CA ARG A 53 13.83 -14.61 7.00
C ARG A 53 13.14 -14.83 5.65
N THR A 54 12.78 -13.77 4.93
CA THR A 54 12.13 -13.89 3.61
C THR A 54 13.07 -14.53 2.59
N ILE A 55 14.31 -14.05 2.50
CA ILE A 55 15.31 -14.56 1.55
C ILE A 55 15.66 -16.02 1.87
N THR A 56 15.90 -16.34 3.13
CA THR A 56 16.18 -17.71 3.59
C THR A 56 15.01 -18.65 3.31
N ARG A 57 13.75 -18.19 3.51
CA ARG A 57 12.56 -18.98 3.15
C ARG A 57 12.50 -19.25 1.65
N TRP A 58 12.79 -18.24 0.82
CA TRP A 58 12.82 -18.40 -0.64
C TRP A 58 13.94 -19.33 -1.10
N ALA A 59 15.14 -19.18 -0.54
CA ALA A 59 16.26 -20.07 -0.82
C ALA A 59 15.94 -21.52 -0.43
N THR A 60 15.32 -21.73 0.74
CA THR A 60 14.90 -23.05 1.21
C THR A 60 13.87 -23.69 0.28
N ALA A 61 12.81 -22.96 -0.10
CA ALA A 61 11.80 -23.44 -1.03
C ALA A 61 12.39 -23.75 -2.41
N THR A 62 13.29 -22.88 -2.90
CA THR A 62 14.00 -23.08 -4.18
C THR A 62 14.81 -24.37 -4.15
N LYS A 63 15.57 -24.61 -3.08
CA LYS A 63 16.37 -25.83 -2.91
C LYS A 63 15.51 -27.09 -2.84
N ALA A 64 14.31 -27.00 -2.26
CA ALA A 64 13.35 -28.11 -2.26
C ALA A 64 12.90 -28.46 -3.69
N VAL A 65 12.57 -27.44 -4.50
CA VAL A 65 12.25 -27.64 -5.93
C VAL A 65 13.43 -28.25 -6.68
N GLU A 66 14.65 -27.72 -6.50
CA GLU A 66 15.86 -28.26 -7.14
C GLU A 66 16.11 -29.73 -6.77
N SER A 67 15.84 -30.11 -5.53
CA SER A 67 15.97 -31.51 -5.09
C SER A 67 14.98 -32.41 -5.83
N CYS A 68 13.74 -31.97 -6.02
CA CYS A 68 12.76 -32.69 -6.85
C CYS A 68 13.17 -32.75 -8.33
N LEU A 69 13.78 -31.70 -8.86
CA LEU A 69 14.25 -31.64 -10.24
C LEU A 69 15.45 -32.57 -10.47
N ALA A 70 16.36 -32.68 -9.49
CA ALA A 70 17.54 -33.53 -9.52
C ALA A 70 17.20 -35.02 -9.28
N ALA A 71 16.09 -35.32 -8.62
CA ALA A 71 15.67 -36.69 -8.36
C ALA A 71 15.53 -37.51 -9.67
N SER A 72 15.89 -38.78 -9.61
CA SER A 72 15.59 -39.73 -10.69
C SER A 72 14.08 -39.95 -10.80
N GLY A 73 13.54 -40.01 -12.01
CA GLY A 73 12.13 -40.29 -12.22
C GLY A 73 11.57 -39.69 -13.50
N THR A 74 10.27 -39.90 -13.72
CA THR A 74 9.54 -39.34 -14.85
C THR A 74 9.23 -37.85 -14.62
N SER A 75 8.89 -37.13 -15.68
CA SER A 75 8.45 -35.73 -15.55
C SER A 75 7.27 -35.58 -14.58
N LYS A 76 6.36 -36.55 -14.59
CA LYS A 76 5.20 -36.63 -13.70
C LYS A 76 5.61 -36.76 -12.23
N SER A 77 6.53 -37.68 -11.91
CA SER A 77 6.96 -37.87 -10.51
C SER A 77 7.72 -36.66 -9.96
N LYS A 78 8.46 -35.94 -10.81
CA LYS A 78 9.11 -34.68 -10.42
C LYS A 78 8.08 -33.59 -10.10
N LEU A 79 7.03 -33.45 -10.91
CA LEU A 79 5.94 -32.51 -10.62
C LEU A 79 5.19 -32.88 -9.34
N GLN A 80 4.93 -34.17 -9.09
CA GLN A 80 4.31 -34.63 -7.83
C GLN A 80 5.17 -34.30 -6.61
N CYS A 81 6.49 -34.44 -6.72
CA CYS A 81 7.42 -34.04 -5.66
C CYS A 81 7.32 -32.54 -5.36
N ILE A 82 7.26 -31.70 -6.40
CA ILE A 82 7.17 -30.24 -6.26
C ILE A 82 5.82 -29.83 -5.64
N SER A 83 4.71 -30.42 -6.08
CA SER A 83 3.38 -30.04 -5.58
C SER A 83 3.05 -30.65 -4.22
N GLY A 84 3.64 -31.79 -3.89
CA GLY A 84 3.25 -32.60 -2.73
C GLY A 84 1.88 -33.27 -2.89
N SER A 85 1.34 -33.31 -4.11
CA SER A 85 -0.01 -33.79 -4.42
C SER A 85 -0.03 -34.59 -5.73
N SER A 86 -1.14 -35.28 -6.01
CA SER A 86 -1.30 -35.92 -7.34
C SER A 86 -1.35 -34.86 -8.44
N VAL A 87 -0.76 -35.17 -9.59
CA VAL A 87 -0.69 -34.29 -10.76
C VAL A 87 -1.36 -34.91 -12.00
N ASP A 88 -2.31 -35.84 -11.81
CA ASP A 88 -2.94 -36.58 -12.92
C ASP A 88 -3.73 -35.67 -13.87
N SER A 89 -4.44 -34.68 -13.33
CA SER A 89 -5.32 -33.80 -14.09
C SER A 89 -4.90 -32.33 -14.09
N THR A 90 -4.30 -31.85 -12.99
CA THR A 90 -3.88 -30.46 -12.75
C THR A 90 -2.48 -30.42 -12.14
N PHE A 91 -1.86 -29.24 -12.13
CA PHE A 91 -0.63 -28.98 -11.37
C PHE A 91 -0.86 -27.73 -10.52
N ASP A 92 -1.33 -27.96 -9.30
CA ASP A 92 -1.71 -26.89 -8.37
C ASP A 92 -0.62 -26.70 -7.33
N VAL A 93 0.05 -25.55 -7.38
CA VAL A 93 1.13 -25.18 -6.47
C VAL A 93 0.99 -23.71 -6.06
N THR A 94 1.35 -23.42 -4.82
CA THR A 94 1.39 -22.06 -4.30
C THR A 94 2.74 -21.40 -4.58
N PRO A 95 2.81 -20.07 -4.70
CA PRO A 95 4.09 -19.36 -4.85
C PRO A 95 5.10 -19.72 -3.75
N SER A 96 4.63 -19.90 -2.51
CA SER A 96 5.47 -20.26 -1.37
C SER A 96 6.15 -21.62 -1.49
N GLN A 97 5.57 -22.56 -2.26
CA GLN A 97 6.18 -23.87 -2.51
C GLN A 97 7.30 -23.79 -3.56
N LEU A 98 7.22 -22.83 -4.50
CA LEU A 98 8.15 -22.73 -5.61
C LEU A 98 9.41 -21.92 -5.30
N GLY A 99 9.39 -21.08 -4.25
CA GLY A 99 10.50 -20.16 -4.00
C GLY A 99 10.73 -19.23 -5.20
N ILE A 100 11.99 -19.07 -5.64
CA ILE A 100 12.29 -18.20 -6.79
C ILE A 100 11.82 -18.79 -8.13
N TYR A 101 11.52 -20.09 -8.20
CA TYR A 101 10.90 -20.68 -9.40
C TYR A 101 9.52 -20.07 -9.69
N ALA A 102 8.82 -19.48 -8.70
CA ALA A 102 7.57 -18.78 -8.94
C ALA A 102 7.73 -17.67 -10.01
N ALA A 103 8.85 -16.95 -10.00
CA ALA A 103 9.16 -15.90 -10.97
C ALA A 103 9.74 -16.44 -12.30
N ALA A 104 9.97 -17.75 -12.39
CA ALA A 104 10.68 -18.41 -13.48
C ALA A 104 9.97 -19.67 -14.02
N VAL A 105 8.70 -19.91 -13.68
CA VAL A 105 7.95 -21.10 -14.14
C VAL A 105 7.82 -21.20 -15.67
N HIS A 106 7.96 -20.07 -16.38
CA HIS A 106 7.99 -20.00 -17.84
C HIS A 106 9.29 -20.51 -18.45
N LEU A 107 10.34 -20.70 -17.65
CA LEU A 107 11.63 -21.24 -18.04
C LEU A 107 11.67 -22.76 -17.82
N ASP A 108 12.67 -23.40 -18.44
CA ASP A 108 13.02 -24.77 -18.12
C ASP A 108 13.69 -24.86 -16.73
N PRO A 109 13.56 -26.00 -16.04
CA PRO A 109 12.93 -27.25 -16.49
C PRO A 109 11.41 -27.36 -16.26
N ILE A 110 10.78 -26.47 -15.48
CA ILE A 110 9.36 -26.59 -15.09
C ILE A 110 8.43 -26.62 -16.31
N LYS A 111 8.64 -25.70 -17.27
CA LYS A 111 7.89 -25.68 -18.53
C LYS A 111 7.96 -27.00 -19.29
N SER A 112 9.16 -27.57 -19.44
CA SER A 112 9.37 -28.86 -20.11
C SER A 112 8.72 -30.02 -19.36
N LEU A 113 8.77 -30.04 -18.03
CA LEU A 113 8.12 -31.09 -17.22
C LEU A 113 6.59 -31.08 -17.41
N ILE A 114 5.97 -29.90 -17.38
CA ILE A 114 4.52 -29.74 -17.61
C ILE A 114 4.16 -30.19 -19.03
N THR A 115 4.91 -29.72 -20.03
CA THR A 115 4.66 -30.07 -21.44
C THR A 115 4.79 -31.57 -21.69
N THR A 116 5.80 -32.21 -21.09
CA THR A 116 6.02 -33.66 -21.21
C THR A 116 4.94 -34.48 -20.50
N THR A 117 4.45 -34.01 -19.35
CA THR A 117 3.48 -34.75 -18.53
C THR A 117 2.07 -34.69 -19.10
N TYR A 118 1.66 -33.53 -19.64
CA TYR A 118 0.28 -33.30 -20.09
C TYR A 118 0.12 -33.20 -21.62
N GLY A 119 1.21 -33.20 -22.38
CA GLY A 119 1.21 -32.91 -23.81
C GLY A 119 1.09 -31.41 -24.10
N ALA A 120 1.32 -31.02 -25.37
CA ALA A 120 1.45 -29.62 -25.76
C ALA A 120 0.22 -28.75 -25.45
N THR A 121 -0.99 -29.20 -25.81
CA THR A 121 -2.22 -28.40 -25.65
C THR A 121 -2.61 -28.24 -24.20
N LYS A 122 -2.77 -29.35 -23.46
CA LYS A 122 -3.16 -29.31 -22.04
C LYS A 122 -2.06 -28.71 -21.16
N GLY A 123 -0.80 -29.02 -21.46
CA GLY A 123 0.36 -28.45 -20.79
C GLY A 123 0.42 -26.92 -20.92
N LYS A 124 0.08 -26.37 -22.10
CA LYS A 124 -0.04 -24.91 -22.28
C LYS A 124 -1.10 -24.31 -21.35
N THR A 125 -2.31 -24.86 -21.31
CA THR A 125 -3.39 -24.37 -20.42
C THR A 125 -2.97 -24.41 -18.95
N ILE A 126 -2.34 -25.50 -18.51
CA ILE A 126 -1.85 -25.62 -17.13
C ILE A 126 -0.77 -24.58 -16.85
N LEU A 127 0.19 -24.38 -17.77
CA LEU A 127 1.24 -23.39 -17.61
C LEU A 127 0.70 -21.96 -17.58
N ASP A 128 -0.28 -21.62 -18.42
CA ASP A 128 -0.91 -20.30 -18.44
C ASP A 128 -1.65 -20.03 -17.13
N ASN A 129 -2.41 -21.00 -16.62
CA ASN A 129 -3.08 -20.90 -15.31
C ASN A 129 -2.08 -20.80 -14.17
N LEU A 130 -1.01 -21.59 -14.21
CA LEU A 130 0.06 -21.51 -13.22
C LEU A 130 0.68 -20.12 -13.23
N LEU A 131 1.05 -19.59 -14.40
CA LEU A 131 1.60 -18.24 -14.56
C LEU A 131 0.66 -17.17 -14.00
N ALA A 132 -0.63 -17.27 -14.26
CA ALA A 132 -1.63 -16.36 -13.70
C ALA A 132 -1.64 -16.39 -12.16
N ASN A 133 -1.51 -17.59 -11.58
CA ASN A 133 -1.62 -17.84 -10.15
C ASN A 133 -0.33 -17.58 -9.36
N VAL A 134 0.85 -17.79 -9.96
CA VAL A 134 2.14 -17.66 -9.26
C VAL A 134 2.89 -16.36 -9.53
N SER A 135 2.49 -15.61 -10.57
CA SER A 135 2.99 -14.26 -10.77
C SER A 135 2.64 -13.37 -9.57
N MET A 136 3.58 -12.51 -9.18
CA MET A 136 3.37 -11.48 -8.15
C MET A 136 3.71 -10.10 -8.74
N PRO A 137 2.74 -9.17 -8.85
CA PRO A 137 1.31 -9.38 -8.60
C PRO A 137 0.72 -10.45 -9.54
N MET A 138 -0.43 -11.03 -9.16
CA MET A 138 -1.15 -12.00 -10.02
C MET A 138 -1.25 -11.45 -11.46
N ASN A 139 -1.08 -12.31 -12.47
CA ASN A 139 -1.06 -11.90 -13.88
C ASN A 139 0.04 -10.90 -14.30
N SER A 140 1.09 -10.68 -13.49
CA SER A 140 2.22 -9.86 -13.93
C SER A 140 2.94 -10.47 -15.15
N THR A 141 3.31 -9.60 -16.10
CA THR A 141 4.17 -9.91 -17.25
C THR A 141 5.66 -9.78 -16.92
N ALA A 142 6.00 -9.07 -15.85
CA ALA A 142 7.38 -8.96 -15.37
C ALA A 142 7.84 -10.31 -14.82
N ARG A 143 8.87 -10.89 -15.45
CA ARG A 143 9.39 -12.22 -15.19
C ARG A 143 10.92 -12.19 -15.23
N LEU A 144 11.57 -13.07 -14.47
CA LEU A 144 13.02 -13.19 -14.53
C LEU A 144 13.42 -13.80 -15.88
N SER A 145 14.36 -13.14 -16.59
CA SER A 145 15.06 -13.79 -17.69
C SER A 145 15.89 -14.98 -17.19
N ALA A 146 16.31 -15.87 -18.09
CA ALA A 146 17.15 -17.01 -17.74
C ALA A 146 18.47 -16.60 -17.05
N ALA A 147 19.08 -15.49 -17.48
CA ALA A 147 20.30 -14.97 -16.87
C ALA A 147 20.05 -14.45 -15.45
N GLN A 148 18.97 -13.69 -15.25
CA GLN A 148 18.59 -13.16 -13.94
C GLN A 148 18.21 -14.28 -12.96
N PHE A 149 17.43 -15.26 -13.42
CA PHE A 149 17.10 -16.44 -12.64
C PHE A 149 18.35 -17.22 -12.24
N SER A 150 19.27 -17.47 -13.19
CA SER A 150 20.52 -18.18 -12.92
C SER A 150 21.41 -17.45 -11.91
N ALA A 151 21.46 -16.12 -11.94
CA ALA A 151 22.22 -15.33 -10.98
C ALA A 151 21.71 -15.55 -9.54
N VAL A 152 20.39 -15.48 -9.32
CA VAL A 152 19.79 -15.72 -8.01
C VAL A 152 19.95 -17.18 -7.57
N GLN A 153 19.74 -18.12 -8.50
CA GLN A 153 19.85 -19.55 -8.23
C GLN A 153 21.27 -19.93 -7.76
N LYS A 154 22.32 -19.41 -8.40
CA LYS A 154 23.71 -19.65 -7.99
C LYS A 154 23.99 -19.14 -6.58
N TRP A 155 23.48 -17.97 -6.22
CA TRP A 155 23.64 -17.41 -4.89
C TRP A 155 22.88 -18.21 -3.82
N PHE A 156 21.66 -18.67 -4.13
CA PHE A 156 20.89 -19.56 -3.24
C PHE A 156 21.59 -20.92 -3.06
N ALA A 157 22.12 -21.50 -4.13
CA ALA A 157 22.88 -22.76 -4.06
C ALA A 157 24.15 -22.64 -3.20
N ALA A 158 24.79 -21.47 -3.19
CA ALA A 158 25.94 -21.17 -2.34
C ALA A 158 25.58 -20.92 -0.86
N GLY A 159 24.30 -21.00 -0.47
CA GLY A 159 23.84 -20.77 0.90
C GLY A 159 23.68 -19.29 1.27
N THR A 160 23.38 -18.44 0.28
CA THR A 160 23.18 -16.99 0.45
C THR A 160 24.35 -16.30 1.18
N PRO A 161 25.61 -16.48 0.73
CA PRO A 161 26.74 -15.84 1.36
C PRO A 161 26.62 -14.31 1.30
N GLU A 162 27.22 -13.63 2.27
CA GLU A 162 27.19 -12.16 2.40
C GLU A 162 25.78 -11.56 2.60
N LEU A 163 24.74 -12.38 2.81
CA LEU A 163 23.37 -11.91 3.06
C LEU A 163 23.31 -10.94 4.25
N SER A 164 23.96 -11.27 5.36
CA SER A 164 24.02 -10.38 6.54
C SER A 164 24.78 -9.07 6.28
N LYS A 165 25.68 -9.04 5.29
CA LYS A 165 26.38 -7.81 4.87
C LYS A 165 25.49 -6.95 3.96
N LEU A 166 24.80 -7.58 3.00
CA LEU A 166 23.78 -6.92 2.19
C LEU A 166 22.66 -6.34 3.06
N LEU A 167 22.34 -7.03 4.15
CA LEU A 167 21.31 -6.66 5.11
C LEU A 167 21.86 -5.98 6.36
N SER A 168 23.16 -5.63 6.41
CA SER A 168 23.79 -5.13 7.64
C SER A 168 22.96 -4.02 8.27
N PRO A 169 22.35 -4.27 9.44
CA PRO A 169 21.34 -3.39 9.95
C PRO A 169 21.98 -2.08 10.34
N ALA A 170 21.29 -0.96 10.07
CA ALA A 170 21.52 0.25 10.83
C ALA A 170 21.43 -0.08 12.34
N PRO A 171 22.10 0.67 13.23
CA PRO A 171 21.89 0.49 14.65
C PRO A 171 20.40 0.61 14.97
N LEU A 172 19.86 -0.32 15.76
CA LEU A 172 18.50 -0.22 16.26
C LEU A 172 18.33 1.10 16.98
N GLU A 173 17.40 1.93 16.51
CA GLU A 173 16.99 3.06 17.32
C GLU A 173 16.40 2.56 18.63
N THR A 174 16.74 3.21 19.73
CA THR A 174 16.21 2.86 21.05
C THR A 174 14.68 2.83 21.04
N ASN A 175 14.10 2.01 21.91
CA ASN A 175 12.64 1.84 22.04
C ASN A 175 11.91 3.10 22.52
N VAL A 176 12.64 4.20 22.74
CA VAL A 176 12.11 5.47 23.25
C VAL A 176 11.87 6.41 22.07
N CYS A 177 10.61 6.65 21.75
CA CYS A 177 10.24 7.76 20.88
C CYS A 177 10.42 9.08 21.64
N THR A 178 11.18 10.01 21.08
CA THR A 178 11.32 11.37 21.61
C THR A 178 10.57 12.34 20.71
N PRO A 179 9.53 13.05 21.20
CA PRO A 179 8.83 14.04 20.40
C PRO A 179 9.79 15.11 19.91
N LYS A 180 9.68 15.48 18.64
CA LYS A 180 10.52 16.52 18.02
C LYS A 180 9.63 17.42 17.20
N PHE A 181 9.82 18.74 17.32
CA PHE A 181 9.15 19.73 16.49
C PHE A 181 10.13 20.86 16.21
N THR A 182 10.56 21.02 14.96
CA THR A 182 11.52 22.05 14.56
C THR A 182 10.81 23.32 14.10
N SER A 183 11.55 24.45 14.05
CA SER A 183 11.04 25.70 13.45
C SER A 183 10.64 25.52 11.98
N SER A 184 11.29 24.61 11.25
CA SER A 184 10.94 24.31 9.86
C SER A 184 9.49 23.82 9.71
N LEU A 185 8.93 23.12 10.71
CA LEU A 185 7.52 22.75 10.69
C LEU A 185 6.64 23.99 10.84
N THR A 186 6.96 24.88 11.78
CA THR A 186 6.19 26.12 11.99
C THR A 186 6.20 27.00 10.75
N THR A 187 7.36 27.22 10.12
CA THR A 187 7.47 27.98 8.86
C THR A 187 6.66 27.34 7.74
N HIS A 188 6.70 26.01 7.64
CA HIS A 188 5.93 25.27 6.64
C HIS A 188 4.42 25.42 6.83
N LEU A 189 3.92 25.25 8.05
CA LEU A 189 2.49 25.39 8.33
C LEU A 189 2.01 26.84 8.12
N ALA A 190 2.85 27.82 8.45
CA ALA A 190 2.56 29.23 8.16
C ALA A 190 2.46 29.47 6.64
N SER A 191 3.35 28.88 5.83
CA SER A 191 3.25 29.00 4.36
C SER A 191 2.02 28.29 3.80
N GLN A 192 1.69 27.09 4.29
CA GLN A 192 0.50 26.34 3.83
C GLN A 192 -0.82 27.01 4.23
N ASN A 193 -0.83 27.79 5.32
CA ASN A 193 -1.99 28.61 5.67
C ASN A 193 -2.25 29.73 4.65
N LEU A 194 -1.22 30.19 3.93
CA LEU A 194 -1.34 31.23 2.92
C LEU A 194 -1.55 30.65 1.51
N ASP A 195 -0.82 29.59 1.18
CA ASP A 195 -0.85 28.94 -0.13
C ASP A 195 -0.68 27.41 0.02
N SER A 196 -1.82 26.73 -0.02
CA SER A 196 -1.97 25.28 -0.01
C SER A 196 -3.05 24.84 -1.00
N TRP A 197 -3.15 23.54 -1.25
CA TRP A 197 -4.22 23.00 -2.10
C TRP A 197 -5.60 23.37 -1.57
N LYS A 198 -5.80 23.38 -0.26
CA LYS A 198 -7.05 23.86 0.34
C LYS A 198 -7.38 25.28 -0.10
N THR A 199 -6.45 26.22 0.08
CA THR A 199 -6.66 27.63 -0.29
C THR A 199 -6.85 27.82 -1.79
N ARG A 200 -6.17 27.03 -2.63
CA ARG A 200 -6.32 27.08 -4.11
C ARG A 200 -7.66 26.55 -4.57
N ILE A 201 -8.13 25.45 -3.98
CA ILE A 201 -9.44 24.88 -4.28
C ILE A 201 -10.57 25.81 -3.80
N GLU A 202 -10.39 26.43 -2.63
CA GLU A 202 -11.31 27.46 -2.12
C GLU A 202 -11.35 28.70 -3.05
N SER A 203 -10.20 29.16 -3.56
CA SER A 203 -10.14 30.32 -4.47
C SER A 203 -10.70 30.02 -5.86
N GLN A 204 -10.60 28.77 -6.32
CA GLN A 204 -11.25 28.28 -7.54
C GLN A 204 -12.77 28.09 -7.39
N GLN A 205 -13.32 28.24 -6.18
CA GLN A 205 -14.74 28.04 -5.87
C GLN A 205 -15.24 26.63 -6.26
N THR A 206 -14.36 25.62 -6.17
CA THR A 206 -14.70 24.24 -6.49
C THR A 206 -15.87 23.78 -5.61
N PRO A 207 -17.01 23.36 -6.20
CA PRO A 207 -18.15 22.92 -5.41
C PRO A 207 -17.84 21.63 -4.64
N MET A 208 -17.85 21.72 -3.32
CA MET A 208 -17.70 20.55 -2.46
C MET A 208 -18.99 19.72 -2.45
N PHE A 209 -18.85 18.40 -2.58
CA PHE A 209 -19.98 17.48 -2.61
C PHE A 209 -20.87 17.66 -1.38
N ALA A 210 -22.18 17.78 -1.61
CA ALA A 210 -23.17 17.93 -0.56
C ALA A 210 -22.91 19.09 0.41
N CYS A 211 -22.28 20.18 -0.03
CA CYS A 211 -22.10 21.40 0.76
C CYS A 211 -22.93 22.57 0.21
N PRO A 212 -23.90 23.11 0.97
CA PRO A 212 -24.57 24.35 0.58
C PRO A 212 -23.61 25.55 0.66
N THR A 213 -22.68 25.50 1.62
CA THR A 213 -21.54 26.42 1.79
C THR A 213 -20.35 25.59 2.27
N ASN A 214 -19.12 25.96 1.89
CA ASN A 214 -17.92 25.30 2.40
C ASN A 214 -17.85 25.36 3.94
N GLY A 215 -17.37 24.29 4.57
CA GLY A 215 -17.23 24.19 6.03
C GLY A 215 -18.18 23.17 6.67
N THR A 216 -18.68 23.46 7.88
CA THR A 216 -19.38 22.47 8.75
C THR A 216 -20.83 22.17 8.38
N ALA A 217 -21.40 22.85 7.36
CA ALA A 217 -22.82 22.72 6.98
C ALA A 217 -23.09 21.64 5.90
N CYS A 218 -22.07 20.86 5.53
CA CYS A 218 -22.21 19.81 4.53
C CYS A 218 -23.01 18.61 5.03
N PHE A 219 -23.53 17.80 4.10
CA PHE A 219 -24.30 16.58 4.34
C PHE A 219 -25.61 16.79 5.13
N THR A 220 -26.18 17.99 5.06
CA THR A 220 -27.43 18.37 5.75
C THR A 220 -28.66 18.26 4.86
N GLN A 221 -28.53 17.74 3.64
CA GLN A 221 -29.64 17.61 2.70
C GLN A 221 -30.69 16.64 3.23
N GLN A 222 -31.96 16.98 3.00
CA GLN A 222 -33.10 16.18 3.40
C GLN A 222 -33.97 15.81 2.21
N ARG A 223 -34.60 14.63 2.29
CA ARG A 223 -35.67 14.18 1.40
C ARG A 223 -36.90 13.88 2.23
N ALA A 224 -38.00 14.59 1.97
CA ALA A 224 -39.26 14.45 2.71
C ALA A 224 -39.07 14.56 4.25
N GLY A 225 -38.23 15.49 4.70
CA GLY A 225 -37.94 15.70 6.12
C GLY A 225 -36.98 14.69 6.76
N VAL A 226 -36.41 13.76 5.98
CA VAL A 226 -35.44 12.77 6.45
C VAL A 226 -34.06 13.10 5.89
N ASP A 227 -33.04 13.11 6.75
CA ASP A 227 -31.65 13.32 6.33
C ASP A 227 -31.23 12.27 5.29
N ILE A 228 -30.72 12.73 4.15
CA ILE A 228 -30.13 11.86 3.12
C ILE A 228 -28.85 11.21 3.67
N PHE A 229 -28.08 11.97 4.44
CA PHE A 229 -26.89 11.52 5.15
C PHE A 229 -27.14 11.63 6.66
N PRO A 230 -27.69 10.59 7.29
CA PRO A 230 -28.07 10.65 8.70
C PRO A 230 -26.84 10.82 9.60
N ASP A 231 -27.00 11.60 10.67
CA ASP A 231 -25.99 11.65 11.72
C ASP A 231 -25.88 10.29 12.41
N VAL A 232 -24.66 9.84 12.68
CA VAL A 232 -24.40 8.55 13.33
C VAL A 232 -25.05 8.46 14.72
N SER A 233 -25.33 9.59 15.37
CA SER A 233 -26.01 9.60 16.67
C SER A 233 -27.47 9.14 16.63
N THR A 234 -28.07 9.09 15.43
CA THR A 234 -29.48 8.71 15.25
C THR A 234 -29.72 7.20 15.32
N LYS A 235 -28.69 6.37 15.19
CA LYS A 235 -28.79 4.91 15.27
C LYS A 235 -28.17 4.38 16.56
N ALA A 236 -28.83 3.43 17.22
CA ALA A 236 -28.36 2.85 18.48
C ALA A 236 -26.96 2.23 18.39
N VAL A 237 -26.63 1.59 17.26
CA VAL A 237 -25.34 0.92 17.02
C VAL A 237 -24.16 1.87 16.82
N SER A 238 -24.42 3.15 16.52
CA SER A 238 -23.41 4.15 16.19
C SER A 238 -23.47 5.40 17.07
N LYS A 239 -24.36 5.42 18.06
CA LYS A 239 -24.58 6.60 18.91
C LYS A 239 -23.37 7.01 19.75
N THR A 240 -22.44 6.09 19.98
CA THR A 240 -21.21 6.34 20.75
C THR A 240 -20.00 6.67 19.88
N TRP A 241 -20.14 6.65 18.55
CA TRP A 241 -19.00 6.77 17.65
C TRP A 241 -18.26 8.10 17.76
N LYS A 242 -18.91 9.17 18.21
CA LYS A 242 -18.29 10.49 18.40
C LYS A 242 -17.63 10.59 19.77
N VAL A 243 -16.37 11.01 19.80
CA VAL A 243 -15.71 11.43 21.06
C VAL A 243 -16.20 12.82 21.49
N ASP A 244 -16.18 13.77 20.57
CA ASP A 244 -16.74 15.11 20.78
C ASP A 244 -18.18 15.18 20.22
N PRO A 245 -19.20 15.29 21.08
CA PRO A 245 -20.59 15.32 20.65
C PRO A 245 -20.98 16.57 19.84
N THR A 246 -20.14 17.61 19.83
CA THR A 246 -20.38 18.82 19.03
C THR A 246 -20.01 18.65 17.56
N THR A 247 -19.27 17.60 17.21
CA THR A 247 -18.90 17.27 15.83
C THR A 247 -20.09 16.70 15.06
N SER A 248 -20.15 16.97 13.75
CA SER A 248 -21.03 16.23 12.85
C SER A 248 -20.30 15.00 12.34
N MET A 249 -20.96 13.84 12.40
CA MET A 249 -20.44 12.60 11.83
C MET A 249 -21.60 11.91 11.12
N ARG A 250 -21.46 11.68 9.81
CA ARG A 250 -22.58 11.40 8.90
C ARG A 250 -22.29 10.15 8.09
N THR A 251 -23.25 9.22 8.02
CA THR A 251 -23.13 8.05 7.13
C THR A 251 -23.43 8.49 5.69
N LEU A 252 -22.44 8.40 4.81
CA LEU A 252 -22.59 8.79 3.40
C LEU A 252 -23.26 7.69 2.56
N THR A 253 -22.84 6.44 2.77
CA THR A 253 -23.42 5.27 2.10
C THR A 253 -23.07 4.01 2.87
N GLU A 254 -23.89 2.97 2.72
CA GLU A 254 -23.61 1.62 3.21
C GLU A 254 -23.39 0.69 2.01
N PHE A 255 -22.54 -0.31 2.18
CA PHE A 255 -22.33 -1.34 1.16
C PHE A 255 -22.02 -2.71 1.76
N THR A 256 -22.37 -3.74 1.00
CA THR A 256 -22.17 -5.15 1.35
C THR A 256 -21.10 -5.77 0.46
N GLY A 257 -20.36 -6.74 1.01
CA GLY A 257 -19.38 -7.56 0.29
C GLY A 257 -18.04 -7.65 1.02
N SER A 258 -17.23 -8.64 0.60
CA SER A 258 -15.81 -8.80 0.99
C SER A 258 -14.93 -7.75 0.30
N ARG A 259 -15.35 -6.49 0.33
CA ARG A 259 -14.57 -5.38 -0.21
C ARG A 259 -13.43 -5.14 0.76
N GLN A 260 -12.22 -5.21 0.23
CA GLN A 260 -10.99 -5.34 0.98
C GLN A 260 -10.13 -4.14 0.62
N TYR A 261 -9.34 -3.65 1.58
CA TYR A 261 -8.31 -2.62 1.35
C TYR A 261 -8.85 -1.18 1.24
N TRP A 262 -7.94 -0.24 0.99
CA TRP A 262 -8.07 1.17 1.35
C TRP A 262 -9.22 1.86 0.63
N ILE A 263 -9.79 2.87 1.28
CA ILE A 263 -10.68 3.85 0.64
C ILE A 263 -10.01 5.22 0.55
N ARG A 264 -10.30 5.93 -0.54
CA ARG A 264 -9.92 7.34 -0.77
C ARG A 264 -11.04 8.04 -1.50
N SER A 265 -11.14 9.35 -1.36
CA SER A 265 -12.13 10.16 -2.06
C SER A 265 -11.47 11.18 -2.97
N SER A 266 -12.23 11.60 -3.99
CA SER A 266 -11.85 12.74 -4.82
C SER A 266 -11.73 14.01 -3.97
N PRO A 267 -10.97 15.02 -4.41
CA PRO A 267 -10.82 16.28 -3.68
C PRO A 267 -12.16 16.96 -3.37
N ASP A 268 -13.14 16.88 -4.29
CA ASP A 268 -14.51 17.39 -4.11
C ASP A 268 -15.38 16.50 -3.20
N GLY A 269 -14.92 15.29 -2.86
CA GLY A 269 -15.59 14.30 -2.01
C GLY A 269 -16.81 13.62 -2.62
N ARG A 270 -17.06 13.76 -3.93
CA ARG A 270 -18.18 13.11 -4.62
C ARG A 270 -17.92 11.62 -4.85
N PHE A 271 -16.71 11.27 -5.23
CA PHE A 271 -16.33 9.92 -5.58
C PHE A 271 -15.53 9.28 -4.45
N VAL A 272 -15.82 8.03 -4.12
CA VAL A 272 -15.08 7.25 -3.12
C VAL A 272 -14.59 5.97 -3.76
N GLY A 273 -13.29 5.89 -4.02
CA GLY A 273 -12.63 4.69 -4.52
C GLY A 273 -12.44 3.67 -3.40
N PHE A 274 -12.49 2.39 -3.75
CA PHE A 274 -12.19 1.27 -2.87
C PHE A 274 -11.48 0.14 -3.62
N GLY A 275 -10.53 -0.50 -2.95
CA GLY A 275 -9.84 -1.70 -3.46
C GLY A 275 -10.65 -2.99 -3.29
N GLY A 276 -10.08 -4.11 -3.73
CA GLY A 276 -10.61 -5.47 -3.54
C GLY A 276 -11.00 -6.18 -4.83
N LYS A 277 -11.74 -7.28 -4.69
CA LYS A 277 -12.26 -8.10 -5.79
C LYS A 277 -13.79 -8.14 -5.76
N PRO A 278 -14.50 -7.26 -6.51
CA PRO A 278 -13.98 -6.22 -7.40
C PRO A 278 -13.60 -4.92 -6.66
N SER A 279 -12.66 -4.16 -7.24
CA SER A 279 -12.42 -2.75 -6.89
C SER A 279 -13.47 -1.86 -7.55
N GLY A 280 -13.66 -0.65 -7.04
CA GLY A 280 -14.70 0.22 -7.58
C GLY A 280 -14.64 1.67 -7.12
N MET A 281 -15.49 2.46 -7.74
CA MET A 281 -15.77 3.86 -7.39
C MET A 281 -17.23 4.00 -6.98
N ILE A 282 -17.50 4.50 -5.79
CA ILE A 282 -18.84 4.93 -5.39
C ILE A 282 -19.04 6.36 -5.87
N ASP A 283 -20.05 6.61 -6.70
CA ASP A 283 -20.53 7.96 -6.99
C ASP A 283 -21.66 8.31 -6.02
N LEU A 284 -21.44 9.29 -5.14
CA LEU A 284 -22.42 9.69 -4.13
C LEU A 284 -23.50 10.61 -4.69
N GLN A 285 -23.30 11.23 -5.86
CA GLN A 285 -24.24 12.19 -6.45
C GLN A 285 -25.66 11.63 -6.67
N PRO A 286 -25.84 10.39 -7.17
CA PRO A 286 -27.18 9.84 -7.37
C PRO A 286 -27.96 9.63 -6.07
N LEU A 287 -27.33 9.67 -4.89
CA LEU A 287 -28.02 9.62 -3.60
C LEU A 287 -28.81 10.91 -3.30
N LEU A 288 -28.44 12.03 -3.94
CA LEU A 288 -29.13 13.32 -3.83
C LEU A 288 -30.32 13.46 -4.80
N ALA A 289 -30.46 12.58 -5.79
CA ALA A 289 -31.53 12.67 -6.79
C ALA A 289 -32.93 12.45 -6.17
N ALA A 290 -34.00 12.88 -6.85
CA ALA A 290 -35.37 12.63 -6.39
C ALA A 290 -35.64 11.12 -6.18
N THR A 291 -35.14 10.30 -7.11
CA THR A 291 -35.12 8.84 -6.99
C THR A 291 -33.68 8.38 -6.72
N PRO A 292 -33.31 8.13 -5.45
CA PRO A 292 -31.94 7.76 -5.10
C PRO A 292 -31.60 6.39 -5.67
N ARG A 293 -30.34 6.23 -6.11
CA ARG A 293 -29.78 4.93 -6.45
C ARG A 293 -28.32 4.88 -6.04
N GLN A 294 -27.84 3.70 -5.64
CA GLN A 294 -26.41 3.49 -5.50
C GLN A 294 -25.80 3.36 -6.89
N ARG A 295 -24.72 4.10 -7.16
CA ARG A 295 -23.94 3.97 -8.39
C ARG A 295 -22.52 3.57 -8.00
N ILE A 296 -22.16 2.35 -8.40
CA ILE A 296 -20.81 1.82 -8.25
C ILE A 296 -20.28 1.61 -9.66
N ILE A 297 -19.14 2.23 -9.97
CA ILE A 297 -18.40 2.02 -11.22
C ILE A 297 -17.35 0.95 -10.92
N SER A 298 -17.40 -0.18 -11.60
CA SER A 298 -16.40 -1.25 -11.44
C SER A 298 -15.06 -0.81 -12.01
N ILE A 299 -13.96 -1.04 -11.31
CA ILE A 299 -12.62 -0.71 -11.81
C ILE A 299 -11.83 -2.01 -11.99
N ASN A 300 -11.16 -2.19 -13.14
CA ASN A 300 -10.29 -3.33 -13.43
C ASN A 300 -8.93 -3.23 -12.71
N ALA A 301 -9.00 -3.09 -11.39
CA ALA A 301 -7.87 -2.96 -10.48
C ALA A 301 -8.10 -3.86 -9.26
N LEU A 302 -7.09 -3.97 -8.39
CA LEU A 302 -7.16 -4.84 -7.22
C LEU A 302 -7.00 -4.11 -5.89
N TYR A 303 -6.29 -2.99 -5.88
CA TYR A 303 -5.77 -2.36 -4.68
C TYR A 303 -6.06 -0.85 -4.68
N ASP A 304 -5.10 -0.07 -4.21
CA ASP A 304 -5.35 1.21 -3.57
C ASP A 304 -5.72 2.31 -4.59
N PRO A 305 -6.85 3.01 -4.37
CA PRO A 305 -7.18 4.22 -5.11
C PRO A 305 -6.32 5.39 -4.61
N GLY A 306 -5.99 6.31 -5.51
CA GLY A 306 -5.43 7.62 -5.21
C GLY A 306 -6.03 8.69 -6.11
N PHE A 307 -6.12 9.92 -5.62
CA PHE A 307 -6.63 11.06 -6.37
C PHE A 307 -5.61 12.18 -6.30
N PHE A 308 -5.40 12.88 -7.42
CA PHE A 308 -4.60 14.09 -7.37
C PHE A 308 -5.40 15.23 -6.72
N PRO A 309 -4.74 16.07 -5.92
CA PRO A 309 -5.43 17.11 -5.15
C PRO A 309 -6.06 18.21 -6.02
N ASP A 310 -5.61 18.34 -7.26
CA ASP A 310 -6.10 19.31 -8.24
C ASP A 310 -7.29 18.83 -9.06
N ASP A 311 -7.86 17.66 -8.73
CA ASP A 311 -8.97 17.00 -9.44
C ASP A 311 -8.64 16.64 -10.91
N SER A 312 -7.36 16.66 -11.29
CA SER A 312 -6.93 16.34 -12.67
C SER A 312 -7.13 14.87 -13.03
N GLY A 313 -7.07 13.98 -12.04
CA GLY A 313 -7.17 12.55 -12.28
C GLY A 313 -7.06 11.71 -11.02
N PHE A 314 -7.16 10.41 -11.26
CA PHE A 314 -7.06 9.39 -10.23
C PHE A 314 -6.19 8.23 -10.73
N ILE A 315 -5.66 7.47 -9.78
CA ILE A 315 -4.78 6.32 -10.01
C ILE A 315 -5.35 5.12 -9.25
N PHE A 316 -5.31 3.94 -9.88
CA PHE A 316 -5.64 2.68 -9.24
C PHE A 316 -4.54 1.67 -9.51
N GLN A 317 -4.32 0.81 -8.52
CA GLN A 317 -3.31 -0.23 -8.61
C GLN A 317 -3.89 -1.63 -8.68
N GLY A 318 -3.17 -2.50 -9.36
CA GLY A 318 -3.49 -3.91 -9.48
C GLY A 318 -2.44 -4.65 -10.28
N ASN A 319 -2.87 -5.39 -11.29
CA ASN A 319 -1.95 -6.06 -12.21
C ASN A 319 -1.20 -5.06 -13.09
N THR A 320 -1.77 -3.87 -13.27
CA THR A 320 -1.19 -2.69 -13.90
C THR A 320 -1.43 -1.48 -13.00
N THR A 321 -0.82 -0.34 -13.33
CA THR A 321 -1.14 0.95 -12.71
C THR A 321 -1.91 1.76 -13.74
N GLY A 322 -3.22 1.91 -13.50
CA GLY A 322 -4.09 2.70 -14.37
C GLY A 322 -4.27 4.10 -13.81
N MET A 323 -4.16 5.09 -14.66
CA MET A 323 -4.41 6.50 -14.35
C MET A 323 -5.47 7.02 -15.30
N CYS A 324 -6.46 7.77 -14.82
CA CYS A 324 -7.47 8.36 -15.69
C CYS A 324 -7.80 9.79 -15.25
N ASN A 325 -8.25 10.59 -16.21
CA ASN A 325 -8.86 11.88 -15.91
C ASN A 325 -10.21 11.70 -15.18
N MET A 326 -10.55 12.63 -14.28
CA MET A 326 -11.77 12.59 -13.46
C MET A 326 -13.08 12.62 -14.27
N ASP A 327 -13.09 13.19 -15.48
CA ASP A 327 -14.29 13.35 -16.32
C ASP A 327 -14.95 12.02 -16.68
N ILE A 328 -14.18 10.93 -16.78
CA ILE A 328 -14.73 9.60 -17.06
C ILE A 328 -15.73 9.16 -15.97
N LEU A 329 -15.52 9.56 -14.71
CA LEU A 329 -16.40 9.23 -13.59
C LEU A 329 -17.70 10.06 -13.62
N ARG A 330 -17.59 11.30 -14.11
CA ARG A 330 -18.70 12.26 -14.17
C ARG A 330 -19.73 11.86 -15.23
N LYS A 331 -19.33 11.16 -16.30
CA LYS A 331 -20.22 10.60 -17.32
C LYS A 331 -21.18 9.57 -16.71
N SER A 332 -22.49 9.80 -16.79
CA SER A 332 -23.50 8.92 -16.18
C SER A 332 -23.55 7.51 -16.79
N SER A 333 -23.07 7.35 -18.03
CA SER A 333 -22.99 6.09 -18.77
C SER A 333 -21.83 5.18 -18.32
N THR A 334 -20.83 5.72 -17.62
CA THR A 334 -19.70 4.91 -17.14
C THR A 334 -20.16 3.95 -16.05
N THR A 335 -20.11 2.66 -16.35
CA THR A 335 -20.45 1.56 -15.42
C THR A 335 -19.24 0.70 -15.05
N SER A 336 -18.21 0.71 -15.89
CA SER A 336 -16.92 0.06 -15.66
C SER A 336 -15.78 0.88 -16.25
N ILE A 337 -14.58 0.73 -15.69
CA ILE A 337 -13.32 1.26 -16.22
C ILE A 337 -12.32 0.11 -16.34
N THR A 338 -11.84 -0.16 -17.55
CA THR A 338 -10.84 -1.20 -17.81
C THR A 338 -9.42 -0.66 -17.98
N PHE A 339 -9.27 0.67 -18.07
CA PHE A 339 -8.08 1.42 -18.44
C PHE A 339 -7.74 1.40 -19.93
N ASP A 340 -8.64 0.88 -20.77
CA ASP A 340 -8.53 0.95 -22.24
C ASP A 340 -9.25 2.19 -22.81
N GLU A 341 -9.91 2.97 -21.96
CA GLU A 341 -10.63 4.18 -22.38
C GLU A 341 -9.67 5.31 -22.73
N ASP A 342 -10.01 6.15 -23.71
CA ASP A 342 -9.20 7.30 -24.16
C ASP A 342 -8.81 8.28 -23.03
N ALA A 343 -9.61 8.32 -21.96
CA ALA A 343 -9.35 9.16 -20.79
C ALA A 343 -8.36 8.54 -19.80
N CYS A 344 -7.84 7.36 -20.09
CA CYS A 344 -6.99 6.56 -19.23
C CYS A 344 -5.62 6.28 -19.87
N THR A 345 -4.64 6.02 -19.02
CA THR A 345 -3.31 5.54 -19.37
C THR A 345 -2.95 4.38 -18.46
N VAL A 346 -2.42 3.32 -19.03
CA VAL A 346 -1.75 2.27 -18.27
C VAL A 346 -0.26 2.57 -18.28
N LEU A 347 0.35 2.72 -17.11
CA LEU A 347 1.79 3.01 -17.02
C LEU A 347 2.61 1.81 -17.46
N ASP A 348 3.50 2.02 -18.45
CA ASP A 348 4.43 1.00 -18.97
C ASP A 348 5.32 0.41 -17.87
N THR A 349 5.77 1.27 -16.95
CA THR A 349 6.45 0.83 -15.72
C THR A 349 5.55 1.10 -14.54
N LYS A 350 5.21 0.04 -13.81
CA LYS A 350 4.27 0.09 -12.69
C LYS A 350 4.75 1.04 -11.60
N VAL A 351 3.82 1.76 -10.99
CA VAL A 351 4.03 2.29 -9.64
C VAL A 351 3.78 1.13 -8.69
N PRO A 352 4.76 0.71 -7.87
CA PRO A 352 4.60 -0.41 -6.95
C PRO A 352 3.44 -0.23 -5.96
N LEU A 353 3.00 -1.34 -5.37
CA LEU A 353 1.84 -1.37 -4.46
C LEU A 353 1.99 -0.46 -3.24
N TYR A 354 0.85 0.02 -2.72
CA TYR A 354 0.75 0.86 -1.51
C TYR A 354 1.45 2.22 -1.66
N GLN A 355 1.04 2.95 -2.68
CA GLN A 355 1.50 4.30 -2.99
C GLN A 355 0.62 5.38 -2.36
N SER A 356 1.23 6.52 -2.11
CA SER A 356 0.52 7.80 -1.94
C SER A 356 0.87 8.70 -3.11
N VAL A 357 -0.05 9.56 -3.52
CA VAL A 357 0.16 10.51 -4.62
C VAL A 357 -0.11 11.92 -4.19
N GLY A 358 0.53 12.87 -4.86
CA GLY A 358 0.29 14.29 -4.67
C GLY A 358 0.72 15.08 -5.89
N ALA A 359 0.37 16.36 -5.90
CA ALA A 359 0.74 17.30 -6.94
C ALA A 359 1.38 18.54 -6.31
N GLY A 360 2.49 19.01 -6.87
CA GLY A 360 3.08 20.27 -6.46
C GLY A 360 2.08 21.38 -6.71
N LEU A 361 2.04 22.38 -5.84
CA LEU A 361 1.03 23.44 -5.91
C LEU A 361 0.98 24.10 -7.31
N ASN A 362 2.12 24.27 -7.96
CA ASN A 362 2.22 24.87 -9.30
C ASN A 362 1.76 23.96 -10.45
N GLY A 363 1.29 22.74 -10.18
CA GLY A 363 0.84 21.78 -11.19
C GLY A 363 1.95 21.13 -12.01
N GLU A 364 3.22 21.33 -11.63
CA GLU A 364 4.38 20.87 -12.42
C GLU A 364 4.90 19.50 -11.98
N ASP A 365 4.74 19.15 -10.71
CA ASP A 365 5.31 17.94 -10.12
C ASP A 365 4.20 17.02 -9.62
N TYR A 366 3.77 16.04 -10.41
CA TYR A 366 2.96 14.94 -9.89
C TYR A 366 3.90 13.85 -9.38
N LEU A 367 3.66 13.36 -8.17
CA LEU A 367 4.50 12.33 -7.56
C LEU A 367 3.66 11.13 -7.14
N ALA A 368 4.28 9.96 -7.25
CA ALA A 368 3.89 8.78 -6.50
C ALA A 368 5.03 8.38 -5.54
N LEU A 369 4.70 8.31 -4.26
CA LEU A 369 5.60 7.81 -3.23
C LEU A 369 5.29 6.34 -2.95
N VAL A 370 6.33 5.51 -2.91
CA VAL A 370 6.24 4.09 -2.57
C VAL A 370 7.24 3.76 -1.47
N SER A 371 6.85 2.94 -0.49
CA SER A 371 7.75 2.45 0.54
C SER A 371 7.50 0.98 0.89
N SER A 372 8.38 0.43 1.73
CA SER A 372 8.02 -0.75 2.54
C SER A 372 6.69 -0.51 3.26
N TYR A 373 5.86 -1.54 3.36
CA TYR A 373 4.52 -1.43 3.93
C TYR A 373 4.19 -2.63 4.80
N GLN A 374 3.31 -2.44 5.77
CA GLN A 374 2.67 -3.54 6.47
C GLN A 374 1.27 -3.76 5.92
N ARG A 375 0.92 -4.99 5.56
CA ARG A 375 -0.44 -5.28 5.06
C ARG A 375 -1.47 -4.98 6.16
N ASP A 376 -2.55 -4.31 5.76
CA ASP A 376 -3.77 -4.20 6.55
C ASP A 376 -4.96 -4.45 5.63
N SER A 377 -5.67 -5.55 5.87
CA SER A 377 -6.84 -5.95 5.07
C SER A 377 -8.15 -5.38 5.62
N GLY A 378 -8.16 -4.85 6.84
CA GLY A 378 -9.37 -4.43 7.54
C GLY A 378 -10.39 -5.56 7.79
N LEU A 379 -9.99 -6.84 7.71
CA LEU A 379 -10.91 -7.99 7.78
C LEU A 379 -10.91 -8.72 9.13
N ASP A 380 -9.74 -8.96 9.69
CA ASP A 380 -9.62 -9.97 10.74
C ASP A 380 -9.52 -9.38 12.15
N GLY A 381 -9.41 -8.07 12.30
CA GLY A 381 -9.62 -7.34 13.56
C GLY A 381 -8.80 -7.83 14.76
N THR A 382 -7.83 -8.73 14.54
CA THR A 382 -6.99 -9.29 15.59
C THR A 382 -5.66 -8.56 15.58
N MET A 383 -5.27 -8.03 16.74
CA MET A 383 -3.99 -7.36 16.98
C MET A 383 -2.77 -8.16 16.49
N ASN A 384 -2.89 -9.49 16.38
CA ASN A 384 -1.81 -10.40 16.01
C ASN A 384 -1.39 -10.30 14.54
N GLU A 385 -2.27 -9.86 13.62
CA GLU A 385 -1.90 -9.59 12.22
C GLU A 385 -1.15 -8.25 12.04
N PHE A 386 -1.26 -7.36 13.04
CA PHE A 386 -0.73 -5.99 12.99
C PHE A 386 0.55 -5.79 13.79
N LEU A 387 1.04 -6.83 14.45
CA LEU A 387 2.44 -6.88 14.89
C LEU A 387 3.31 -6.99 13.63
N PRO A 388 4.24 -6.07 13.38
CA PRO A 388 5.19 -6.22 12.29
C PRO A 388 5.81 -7.62 12.35
N THR A 389 5.54 -8.42 11.32
CA THR A 389 6.11 -9.76 11.14
C THR A 389 7.51 -9.71 10.54
N GLU A 390 7.98 -8.50 10.24
CA GLU A 390 9.31 -8.24 9.73
C GLU A 390 10.33 -8.45 10.86
N ASP A 391 11.32 -9.28 10.55
CA ASP A 391 12.59 -9.33 11.26
C ASP A 391 13.21 -7.92 11.27
N LEU A 392 13.80 -7.51 12.39
CA LEU A 392 14.49 -6.21 12.54
C LEU A 392 15.54 -5.95 11.47
N THR A 393 16.13 -7.02 10.94
CA THR A 393 17.07 -6.99 9.82
C THR A 393 16.42 -6.43 8.53
N ALA A 394 15.13 -6.72 8.32
CA ALA A 394 14.34 -6.17 7.22
C ALA A 394 14.05 -4.69 7.41
N ALA A 395 13.57 -4.35 8.60
CA ALA A 395 13.24 -2.98 8.95
C ALA A 395 14.44 -2.05 8.76
N ALA A 396 15.64 -2.47 9.16
CA ALA A 396 16.86 -1.67 9.06
C ALA A 396 17.28 -1.29 7.62
N ASN A 397 16.72 -1.94 6.60
CA ASN A 397 17.06 -1.70 5.19
C ASN A 397 15.88 -1.16 4.37
N ASN A 398 14.81 -0.72 5.03
CA ASN A 398 13.69 -0.08 4.35
C ASN A 398 14.11 1.13 3.53
N TYR A 399 13.37 1.36 2.45
CA TYR A 399 13.55 2.47 1.54
C TYR A 399 12.20 3.12 1.22
N VAL A 400 12.28 4.35 0.72
CA VAL A 400 11.16 5.08 0.13
C VAL A 400 11.61 5.62 -1.21
N THR A 401 10.76 5.51 -2.23
CA THR A 401 11.03 5.97 -3.58
C THR A 401 9.98 6.98 -4.02
N LEU A 402 10.43 8.13 -4.54
CA LEU A 402 9.59 9.14 -5.18
C LEU A 402 9.67 8.95 -6.70
N TYR A 403 8.56 8.63 -7.34
CA TYR A 403 8.43 8.59 -8.80
C TYR A 403 7.77 9.87 -9.30
N GLY A 404 8.41 10.56 -10.24
CA GLY A 404 7.74 11.58 -11.03
C GLY A 404 6.68 10.96 -11.93
N LEU A 405 5.53 11.60 -12.02
CA LEU A 405 4.48 11.32 -12.99
C LEU A 405 4.35 12.56 -13.86
N ALA A 406 4.44 12.40 -15.17
CA ALA A 406 4.31 13.50 -16.12
C ALA A 406 3.20 13.18 -17.11
N PHE A 407 2.39 14.18 -17.44
CA PHE A 407 1.46 14.07 -18.56
C PHE A 407 2.14 14.67 -19.79
N ASP A 408 2.32 13.88 -20.85
CA ASP A 408 3.01 14.31 -22.07
C ASP A 408 2.10 15.04 -23.09
N GLY A 409 0.85 15.28 -22.70
CA GLY A 409 -0.20 15.84 -23.57
C GLY A 409 -1.17 14.79 -24.11
N GLN A 410 -0.83 13.50 -24.04
CA GLN A 410 -1.71 12.40 -24.43
C GLN A 410 -1.83 11.34 -23.34
N SER A 411 -0.73 11.04 -22.65
CA SER A 411 -0.63 9.93 -21.72
C SER A 411 0.18 10.29 -20.48
N TRP A 412 -0.09 9.60 -19.38
CA TRP A 412 0.74 9.66 -18.18
C TRP A 412 1.97 8.75 -18.33
N VAL A 413 3.14 9.30 -18.06
CA VAL A 413 4.43 8.60 -18.05
C VAL A 413 5.07 8.64 -16.68
N ARG A 414 5.57 7.49 -16.22
CA ARG A 414 6.36 7.37 -14.99
C ARG A 414 7.81 7.72 -15.29
N GLN A 415 8.36 8.69 -14.58
CA GLN A 415 9.78 9.04 -14.62
C GLN A 415 10.62 8.11 -13.73
N SER A 416 11.95 8.23 -13.84
CA SER A 416 12.88 7.53 -12.94
C SER A 416 12.63 7.91 -11.48
N GLY A 417 12.63 6.91 -10.60
CA GLY A 417 12.41 7.11 -9.18
C GLY A 417 13.67 7.61 -8.47
N GLN A 418 13.50 8.44 -7.45
CA GLN A 418 14.55 8.76 -6.50
C GLN A 418 14.33 8.01 -5.19
N THR A 419 15.30 7.20 -4.79
CA THR A 419 15.20 6.31 -3.62
C THR A 419 16.03 6.83 -2.44
N PHE A 420 15.46 6.77 -1.24
CA PHE A 420 16.10 7.10 0.02
C PHE A 420 16.10 5.89 0.96
N LYS A 421 17.23 5.58 1.60
CA LYS A 421 17.27 4.62 2.70
C LYS A 421 16.59 5.22 3.93
N VAL A 422 15.64 4.49 4.51
CA VAL A 422 14.82 4.90 5.66
C VAL A 422 14.71 3.74 6.66
N PRO A 423 15.78 3.44 7.39
CA PRO A 423 15.80 2.33 8.33
C PRO A 423 14.65 2.43 9.33
N TYR A 424 13.98 1.31 9.57
CA TYR A 424 12.88 1.13 10.50
C TYR A 424 11.61 1.91 10.16
N GLU A 425 11.52 2.52 8.98
CA GLU A 425 10.36 3.30 8.58
C GLU A 425 9.57 2.58 7.49
N ILE A 426 8.25 2.55 7.64
CA ILE A 426 7.30 1.91 6.71
C ILE A 426 6.05 2.78 6.53
N ASP A 427 5.13 2.34 5.67
CA ASP A 427 3.80 2.96 5.47
C ASP A 427 3.89 4.48 5.26
N TRP A 428 4.76 4.89 4.34
CA TRP A 428 4.92 6.30 4.05
C TRP A 428 3.70 6.87 3.33
N VAL A 429 3.35 8.11 3.70
CA VAL A 429 2.32 8.90 3.06
C VAL A 429 2.91 10.23 2.64
N LEU A 430 2.78 10.57 1.37
CA LEU A 430 3.10 11.86 0.79
C LEU A 430 1.95 12.82 1.04
N SER A 431 2.26 14.07 1.37
CA SER A 431 1.25 15.10 1.49
C SER A 431 0.76 15.57 0.12
N HIS A 432 -0.44 16.14 0.09
CA HIS A 432 -1.08 16.59 -1.14
C HIS A 432 -0.20 17.56 -1.95
N SER A 433 0.60 18.42 -1.31
CA SER A 433 1.47 19.38 -2.01
C SER A 433 2.85 18.83 -2.41
N ASN A 434 3.12 17.54 -2.15
CA ASN A 434 4.43 16.88 -2.28
C ASN A 434 5.54 17.41 -1.36
N GLN A 435 5.25 18.35 -0.47
CA GLN A 435 6.26 19.00 0.38
C GLN A 435 6.55 18.23 1.67
N LEU A 436 5.63 17.40 2.16
CA LEU A 436 5.81 16.60 3.36
C LEU A 436 5.66 15.10 3.08
N GLY A 437 6.36 14.30 3.88
CA GLY A 437 6.16 12.86 3.97
C GLY A 437 6.11 12.41 5.41
N MET A 438 5.09 11.63 5.78
CA MET A 438 5.01 10.98 7.09
C MET A 438 5.34 9.50 6.93
N SER A 439 6.16 8.96 7.81
CA SER A 439 6.44 7.53 7.89
C SER A 439 6.07 6.97 9.24
N ARG A 440 5.67 5.70 9.29
CA ARG A 440 5.49 4.97 10.54
C ARG A 440 6.82 4.37 10.97
N LEU A 441 7.25 4.72 12.17
CA LEU A 441 8.53 4.30 12.73
C LEU A 441 8.37 3.05 13.58
N GLN A 442 9.14 2.03 13.23
CA GLN A 442 9.26 0.76 13.95
C GLN A 442 10.37 0.83 15.00
N ALA A 443 10.20 0.08 16.08
CA ALA A 443 11.19 -0.17 17.11
C ALA A 443 11.05 -1.61 17.60
N GLU A 444 12.11 -2.15 18.20
CA GLU A 444 11.94 -3.37 18.99
C GLU A 444 11.14 -3.06 20.26
N ARG A 445 10.33 -3.99 20.74
CA ARG A 445 9.75 -3.97 22.08
C ARG A 445 9.45 -5.41 22.48
N ASP A 446 10.05 -5.86 23.59
CA ASP A 446 9.90 -7.22 24.11
C ASP A 446 10.26 -8.30 23.07
N GLY A 447 11.33 -8.07 22.29
CA GLY A 447 11.80 -8.99 21.25
C GLY A 447 10.94 -9.03 19.98
N VAL A 448 9.98 -8.10 19.83
CA VAL A 448 9.10 -7.99 18.65
C VAL A 448 9.13 -6.58 18.11
N VAL A 449 9.15 -6.42 16.79
CA VAL A 449 9.06 -5.11 16.13
C VAL A 449 7.67 -4.54 16.34
N ARG A 450 7.55 -3.28 16.78
CA ARG A 450 6.28 -2.56 16.98
C ARG A 450 6.40 -1.12 16.49
N THR A 451 5.27 -0.47 16.22
CA THR A 451 5.26 0.98 15.99
C THR A 451 5.67 1.71 17.27
N LYS A 452 6.38 2.85 17.13
CA LYS A 452 6.67 3.77 18.24
C LYS A 452 6.17 5.19 18.01
N GLY A 453 5.84 5.51 16.77
CA GLY A 453 5.52 6.87 16.36
C GLY A 453 5.62 7.03 14.86
N PHE A 454 5.71 8.30 14.48
CA PHE A 454 5.87 8.71 13.10
C PHE A 454 7.01 9.71 12.95
N ASN A 455 7.74 9.62 11.84
CA ASN A 455 8.71 10.63 11.44
C ASN A 455 8.11 11.48 10.33
N LEU A 456 8.11 12.80 10.52
CA LEU A 456 7.68 13.78 9.54
C LEU A 456 8.89 14.39 8.86
N TYR A 457 8.91 14.28 7.54
CA TYR A 457 9.95 14.80 6.68
C TYR A 457 9.42 15.94 5.81
N LYS A 458 10.26 16.96 5.59
CA LYS A 458 10.09 17.93 4.50
C LYS A 458 10.91 17.48 3.31
N PHE A 459 10.28 17.44 2.14
CA PHE A 459 10.95 17.25 0.86
C PHE A 459 11.25 18.60 0.22
N ASN A 460 12.47 18.76 -0.30
CA ASN A 460 12.86 19.94 -1.07
C ASN A 460 13.50 19.49 -2.38
N LYS A 461 13.00 20.01 -3.50
CA LYS A 461 13.58 19.78 -4.83
C LYS A 461 14.65 20.85 -5.10
N ASN A 462 15.84 20.42 -5.49
CA ASN A 462 16.91 21.34 -5.88
C ASN A 462 16.76 21.78 -7.35
N SER A 463 17.62 22.70 -7.81
CA SER A 463 17.63 23.20 -9.19
C SER A 463 17.85 22.13 -10.27
N GLN A 464 18.40 20.97 -9.90
CA GLN A 464 18.65 19.82 -10.77
C GLN A 464 17.47 18.85 -10.78
N GLY A 465 16.37 19.18 -10.11
CA GLY A 465 15.19 18.35 -10.00
C GLY A 465 15.29 17.18 -9.03
N GLN A 466 16.35 17.11 -8.22
CA GLN A 466 16.54 16.07 -7.22
C GLN A 466 15.96 16.49 -5.87
N TYR A 467 15.27 15.56 -5.22
CA TYR A 467 14.70 15.75 -3.89
C TYR A 467 15.73 15.52 -2.78
N THR A 468 15.60 16.28 -1.71
CA THR A 468 16.25 16.01 -0.42
C THR A 468 15.16 15.83 0.63
N LYS A 469 15.42 15.04 1.67
CA LYS A 469 14.49 14.85 2.80
C LYS A 469 15.12 15.31 4.10
N THR A 470 14.39 16.10 4.89
CA THR A 470 14.83 16.55 6.22
C THR A 470 13.79 16.19 7.27
N ASN A 471 14.17 15.48 8.33
CA ASN A 471 13.24 15.18 9.44
C ASN A 471 12.96 16.45 10.26
N ILE A 472 11.72 16.92 10.22
CA ILE A 472 11.29 18.18 10.82
C ILE A 472 10.38 17.99 12.05
N ALA A 473 9.81 16.80 12.24
CA ALA A 473 9.11 16.43 13.46
C ALA A 473 9.07 14.92 13.70
N ASN A 474 8.90 14.52 14.96
CA ASN A 474 8.65 13.15 15.38
C ASN A 474 7.38 13.15 16.26
N LEU A 475 6.38 12.39 15.85
CA LEU A 475 5.12 12.25 16.57
C LEU A 475 5.17 10.94 17.34
N CYS A 476 5.19 11.01 18.67
CA CYS A 476 5.17 9.82 19.49
C CYS A 476 3.75 9.39 19.79
N GLY A 477 3.49 8.10 19.59
CA GLY A 477 2.16 7.55 19.66
C GLY A 477 2.04 6.34 18.75
N GLU A 478 0.91 5.67 18.83
CA GLU A 478 0.61 4.59 17.90
C GLU A 478 -0.31 5.09 16.79
N GLY A 479 -0.33 4.31 15.73
CA GLY A 479 -1.24 4.45 14.62
C GLY A 479 -0.77 3.57 13.47
N LEU A 480 -1.63 3.43 12.48
CA LEU A 480 -1.35 2.74 11.23
C LEU A 480 -1.25 3.79 10.11
N LYS A 481 -1.67 3.41 8.91
CA LYS A 481 -1.67 4.32 7.76
C LYS A 481 -2.58 5.51 8.00
N GLY A 482 -2.16 6.64 7.47
CA GLY A 482 -2.85 7.90 7.64
C GLY A 482 -2.94 8.71 6.37
N ASP A 483 -3.22 9.99 6.55
CA ASP A 483 -3.29 10.98 5.47
C ASP A 483 -3.11 12.40 6.01
N PHE A 484 -2.72 13.31 5.14
CA PHE A 484 -2.59 14.74 5.45
C PHE A 484 -3.82 15.52 5.04
N SER A 485 -4.19 16.56 5.80
CA SER A 485 -5.13 17.55 5.30
C SER A 485 -4.55 18.31 4.11
N PHE A 486 -5.41 18.93 3.29
CA PHE A 486 -5.00 19.67 2.09
C PHE A 486 -4.27 21.00 2.40
N ASP A 487 -4.31 21.44 3.65
CA ASP A 487 -3.47 22.52 4.22
C ASP A 487 -2.30 21.97 5.06
N GLU A 488 -2.13 20.65 5.10
CA GLU A 488 -1.08 19.90 5.79
C GLU A 488 -0.95 20.18 7.29
N ARG A 489 -1.92 20.88 7.89
CA ARG A 489 -1.99 21.13 9.33
C ARG A 489 -2.25 19.86 10.12
N PHE A 490 -3.06 18.96 9.57
CA PHE A 490 -3.50 17.76 10.25
C PHE A 490 -2.94 16.51 9.60
N TYR A 491 -2.63 15.54 10.43
CA TYR A 491 -2.40 14.16 10.02
C TYR A 491 -3.42 13.26 10.72
N ILE A 492 -4.21 12.50 9.96
CA ILE A 492 -5.19 11.56 10.51
C ILE A 492 -4.66 10.14 10.37
N THR A 493 -4.84 9.31 11.39
CA THR A 493 -4.53 7.87 11.35
C THR A 493 -5.59 7.12 12.15
N TYR A 494 -5.48 5.80 12.21
CA TYR A 494 -6.28 4.94 13.07
C TYR A 494 -5.38 4.03 13.88
N SER A 495 -5.87 3.58 15.03
CA SER A 495 -5.21 2.58 15.89
C SER A 495 -6.21 1.51 16.25
N TYR A 496 -5.82 0.25 16.08
CA TYR A 496 -6.44 -0.84 16.83
C TYR A 496 -6.22 -0.60 18.33
N VAL A 497 -7.27 -0.80 19.12
CA VAL A 497 -7.35 -0.35 20.51
C VAL A 497 -6.31 -1.07 21.37
N ARG A 498 -5.64 -0.28 22.21
CA ARG A 498 -4.60 -0.71 23.13
C ARG A 498 -4.93 -0.35 24.56
N ALA A 499 -4.36 -1.11 25.50
CA ALA A 499 -4.69 -1.01 26.93
C ALA A 499 -4.45 0.37 27.55
N ASP A 500 -3.57 1.21 27.01
CA ASP A 500 -3.27 2.57 27.48
C ASP A 500 -4.21 3.65 26.93
N GLN A 501 -5.05 3.33 25.94
CA GLN A 501 -5.86 4.33 25.23
C GLN A 501 -7.20 4.65 25.90
N TRP A 502 -7.56 3.97 26.99
CA TRP A 502 -8.84 4.16 27.69
C TRP A 502 -9.17 5.62 28.03
N LYS A 503 -8.14 6.43 28.33
CA LYS A 503 -8.28 7.86 28.68
C LYS A 503 -8.77 8.71 27.50
N TYR A 504 -8.34 8.40 26.27
CA TYR A 504 -8.75 9.15 25.07
C TYR A 504 -10.25 9.05 24.82
N PHE A 505 -10.87 7.95 25.24
CA PHE A 505 -12.28 7.66 25.03
C PHE A 505 -13.15 7.99 26.26
N GLY A 506 -12.56 8.57 27.31
CA GLY A 506 -13.30 8.96 28.52
C GLY A 506 -13.72 7.81 29.44
N TYR A 507 -13.14 6.62 29.31
CA TYR A 507 -13.37 5.54 30.28
C TYR A 507 -12.75 5.88 31.64
N LYS A 508 -13.25 5.25 32.71
CA LYS A 508 -12.76 5.51 34.08
C LYS A 508 -11.40 4.88 34.37
N SER A 509 -11.13 3.72 33.77
CA SER A 509 -9.87 2.99 33.94
C SER A 509 -9.64 2.01 32.78
N ALA A 510 -8.43 1.47 32.70
CA ALA A 510 -8.10 0.39 31.77
C ALA A 510 -8.92 -0.89 32.05
N SER A 511 -9.50 -1.06 33.24
CA SER A 511 -10.29 -2.24 33.62
C SER A 511 -11.80 -2.06 33.43
N ASP A 512 -12.24 -0.93 32.86
CA ASP A 512 -13.66 -0.69 32.58
C ASP A 512 -14.21 -1.82 31.68
N PRO A 513 -15.33 -2.49 32.04
CA PRO A 513 -15.84 -3.63 31.28
C PRO A 513 -16.14 -3.31 29.80
N ALA A 514 -16.62 -2.11 29.49
CA ALA A 514 -16.90 -1.71 28.12
C ALA A 514 -15.60 -1.50 27.34
N PHE A 515 -14.58 -0.91 27.97
CA PHE A 515 -13.26 -0.78 27.37
C PHE A 515 -12.57 -2.15 27.20
N GLN A 516 -12.71 -3.06 28.15
CA GLN A 516 -12.16 -4.42 28.05
C GLN A 516 -12.81 -5.21 26.90
N ALA A 517 -14.11 -5.06 26.68
CA ALA A 517 -14.78 -5.65 25.51
C ALA A 517 -14.22 -5.09 24.20
N LYS A 518 -14.06 -3.76 24.12
CA LYS A 518 -13.47 -3.05 22.98
C LYS A 518 -12.04 -3.55 22.71
N LEU A 519 -11.19 -3.59 23.74
CA LEU A 519 -9.81 -4.08 23.68
C LEU A 519 -9.73 -5.54 23.21
N LYS A 520 -10.57 -6.43 23.76
CA LYS A 520 -10.59 -7.85 23.40
C LYS A 520 -11.01 -8.09 21.94
N SER A 521 -11.96 -7.30 21.44
CA SER A 521 -12.39 -7.38 20.03
C SER A 521 -11.38 -6.80 19.04
N GLY A 522 -10.38 -6.06 19.54
CA GLY A 522 -9.43 -5.33 18.71
C GLY A 522 -10.08 -4.20 17.91
N ALA A 523 -11.15 -3.56 18.40
CA ALA A 523 -11.80 -2.42 17.73
C ALA A 523 -10.78 -1.35 17.27
N ALA A 524 -11.10 -0.53 16.27
CA ALA A 524 -10.20 0.51 15.76
C ALA A 524 -10.82 1.90 15.83
N ASP A 525 -10.01 2.89 16.22
CA ASP A 525 -10.42 4.30 16.32
C ASP A 525 -9.48 5.25 15.60
N LEU A 526 -10.03 6.38 15.18
CA LEU A 526 -9.30 7.44 14.51
C LEU A 526 -8.65 8.41 15.49
N PHE A 527 -7.43 8.83 15.16
CA PHE A 527 -6.65 9.83 15.88
C PHE A 527 -6.18 10.92 14.93
N LEU A 528 -6.47 12.17 15.28
CA LEU A 528 -6.06 13.37 14.56
C LEU A 528 -4.90 14.03 15.28
N TYR A 529 -3.78 14.16 14.59
CA TYR A 529 -2.63 14.94 15.03
C TYR A 529 -2.74 16.33 14.44
N ASP A 530 -2.90 17.34 15.30
CA ASP A 530 -2.79 18.76 14.93
C ASP A 530 -1.30 19.13 15.02
N LEU A 531 -0.64 19.25 13.87
CA LEU A 531 0.79 19.54 13.77
C LEU A 531 1.11 20.98 14.20
N PHE A 532 0.13 21.88 14.12
CA PHE A 532 0.25 23.25 14.59
C PHE A 532 0.18 23.29 16.13
N ALA A 533 -0.88 22.71 16.70
CA ALA A 533 -1.07 22.67 18.15
C ALA A 533 -0.16 21.66 18.88
N LYS A 534 0.49 20.76 18.12
CA LYS A 534 1.33 19.66 18.61
C LYS A 534 0.57 18.74 19.58
N LYS A 535 -0.69 18.45 19.23
CA LYS A 535 -1.62 17.67 20.06
C LYS A 535 -2.31 16.58 19.27
N THR A 536 -2.66 15.50 19.96
CA THR A 536 -3.41 14.37 19.41
C THR A 536 -4.81 14.33 20.01
N TYR A 537 -5.81 14.08 19.17
CA TYR A 537 -7.22 14.00 19.53
C TYR A 537 -7.79 12.69 19.02
N ALA A 538 -8.54 11.96 19.87
CA ALA A 538 -9.36 10.86 19.39
C ALA A 538 -10.62 11.43 18.72
N LEU A 539 -10.92 10.98 17.51
CA LEU A 539 -12.13 11.39 16.79
C LEU A 539 -13.27 10.43 17.02
N THR A 540 -12.95 9.13 17.13
CA THR A 540 -13.96 8.09 17.25
C THR A 540 -13.85 7.31 18.55
N ASN A 541 -14.99 6.77 18.98
CA ASN A 541 -15.09 5.77 20.04
C ASN A 541 -16.01 4.62 19.57
N MET A 542 -15.47 3.76 18.72
CA MET A 542 -16.17 2.61 18.16
C MET A 542 -16.58 1.62 19.25
N GLY A 543 -17.68 0.89 19.05
CA GLY A 543 -18.05 -0.23 19.91
C GLY A 543 -17.08 -1.41 19.78
N ALA A 544 -17.30 -2.45 20.57
CA ALA A 544 -16.63 -3.73 20.35
C ALA A 544 -17.00 -4.29 18.96
N ASP A 545 -16.03 -4.90 18.27
CA ASP A 545 -16.18 -5.46 16.92
C ASP A 545 -16.55 -4.41 15.83
N GLN A 546 -16.29 -3.13 16.11
CA GLN A 546 -16.44 -2.02 15.17
C GLN A 546 -15.07 -1.36 14.92
N TYR A 547 -14.80 -1.03 13.66
CA TYR A 547 -13.50 -0.58 13.21
C TYR A 547 -13.63 0.65 12.32
N ALA A 548 -13.09 1.79 12.75
CA ALA A 548 -12.90 2.96 11.91
C ALA A 548 -11.53 2.87 11.21
N LEU A 549 -11.52 2.79 9.89
CA LEU A 549 -10.37 2.42 9.07
C LEU A 549 -10.15 3.39 7.90
N PHE A 550 -8.90 3.43 7.43
CA PHE A 550 -8.47 4.14 6.22
C PHE A 550 -8.93 5.61 6.13
N PRO A 551 -8.73 6.41 7.19
CA PRO A 551 -9.13 7.80 7.17
C PRO A 551 -8.33 8.58 6.11
N HIS A 552 -8.95 9.61 5.56
CA HIS A 552 -8.36 10.56 4.62
C HIS A 552 -9.15 11.87 4.62
N PHE A 553 -8.61 12.90 3.98
CA PHE A 553 -9.25 14.21 3.92
C PHE A 553 -9.93 14.47 2.57
N ARG A 554 -11.07 15.16 2.63
CA ARG A 554 -11.59 15.96 1.53
C ARG A 554 -10.89 17.33 1.54
N ALA A 555 -10.84 18.00 0.39
CA ALA A 555 -10.10 19.25 0.22
C ALA A 555 -10.47 20.35 1.22
N ASP A 556 -11.73 20.43 1.63
CA ASP A 556 -12.23 21.44 2.59
C ASP A 556 -12.05 21.05 4.07
N GLY A 557 -11.37 19.93 4.35
CA GLY A 557 -11.02 19.47 5.68
C GLY A 557 -12.00 18.49 6.33
N TRP A 558 -13.07 18.07 5.64
CA TRP A 558 -13.87 16.94 6.12
C TRP A 558 -13.05 15.65 6.10
N VAL A 559 -13.15 14.85 7.15
CA VAL A 559 -12.47 13.55 7.24
C VAL A 559 -13.42 12.46 6.77
N TYR A 560 -13.02 11.70 5.75
CA TYR A 560 -13.73 10.52 5.27
C TYR A 560 -13.03 9.26 5.78
N PHE A 561 -13.80 8.23 6.11
CA PHE A 561 -13.26 6.95 6.59
C PHE A 561 -14.27 5.82 6.39
N GLU A 562 -13.77 4.59 6.44
CA GLU A 562 -14.60 3.40 6.43
C GLU A 562 -14.96 3.02 7.87
N VAL A 563 -16.20 2.62 8.11
CA VAL A 563 -16.56 1.84 9.29
C VAL A 563 -16.93 0.44 8.88
N TYR A 564 -16.23 -0.55 9.45
CA TYR A 564 -16.59 -1.96 9.38
C TYR A 564 -17.19 -2.41 10.71
N ASP A 565 -18.40 -2.96 10.66
CA ASP A 565 -19.05 -3.61 11.81
C ASP A 565 -19.04 -5.12 11.58
N ARG A 566 -18.24 -5.84 12.36
CA ARG A 566 -18.05 -7.29 12.18
C ARG A 566 -19.26 -8.11 12.61
N ASN A 567 -20.06 -7.60 13.56
CA ASN A 567 -21.30 -8.27 14.00
C ASN A 567 -22.32 -8.36 12.88
N THR A 568 -22.44 -7.29 12.10
CA THR A 568 -23.40 -7.19 10.99
C THR A 568 -22.78 -7.45 9.62
N ARG A 569 -21.43 -7.51 9.54
CA ARG A 569 -20.63 -7.55 8.31
C ARG A 569 -20.94 -6.39 7.36
N ARG A 570 -21.37 -5.25 7.90
CA ARG A 570 -21.68 -4.05 7.12
C ARG A 570 -20.47 -3.13 7.06
N ARG A 571 -20.32 -2.47 5.91
CA ARG A 571 -19.35 -1.41 5.69
C ARG A 571 -20.07 -0.13 5.34
N SER A 572 -19.54 0.98 5.85
CA SER A 572 -20.11 2.31 5.64
C SER A 572 -19.00 3.29 5.32
N VAL A 573 -19.25 4.21 4.39
CA VAL A 573 -18.43 5.42 4.28
C VAL A 573 -19.01 6.46 5.22
N VAL A 574 -18.18 7.05 6.08
CA VAL A 574 -18.57 8.05 7.07
C VAL A 574 -17.72 9.31 6.87
N ALA A 575 -18.35 10.47 7.04
CA ALA A 575 -17.68 11.77 7.03
C ALA A 575 -17.76 12.44 8.40
N SER A 576 -16.72 13.17 8.81
CA SER A 576 -16.66 13.95 10.05
C SER A 576 -16.08 15.36 9.83
N ASP A 577 -16.64 16.37 10.49
CA ASP A 577 -16.17 17.76 10.44
C ASP A 577 -15.17 18.11 11.55
N ALA A 578 -14.69 17.12 12.31
CA ALA A 578 -13.88 17.33 13.51
C ALA A 578 -12.62 18.16 13.27
N ALA A 579 -11.90 17.94 12.15
CA ALA A 579 -10.71 18.71 11.82
C ALA A 579 -11.01 20.18 11.53
N ILE A 580 -12.15 20.48 10.88
CA ILE A 580 -12.61 21.85 10.62
C ILE A 580 -12.90 22.57 11.94
N ARG A 581 -13.59 21.89 12.86
CA ARG A 581 -13.89 22.45 14.20
C ARG A 581 -12.62 22.68 15.00
N GLN A 582 -11.68 21.74 14.94
CA GLN A 582 -10.38 21.87 15.59
C GLN A 582 -9.56 23.04 15.02
N ALA A 583 -9.62 23.27 13.70
CA ALA A 583 -8.98 24.43 13.08
C ALA A 583 -9.59 25.76 13.54
N ARG A 584 -10.92 25.81 13.72
CA ARG A 584 -11.64 27.00 14.20
C ARG A 584 -11.43 27.31 15.67
N SER A 585 -11.24 26.29 16.52
CA SER A 585 -10.99 26.50 17.96
C SER A 585 -9.59 27.04 18.23
N LEU A 586 -8.64 26.80 17.32
CA LEU A 586 -7.27 27.30 17.35
C LEU A 586 -6.87 27.80 15.95
N PRO A 587 -7.32 28.99 15.52
CA PRO A 587 -6.93 29.54 14.23
C PRO A 587 -5.42 29.85 14.22
N PHE A 588 -4.83 29.88 13.03
CA PHE A 588 -3.51 30.51 12.89
C PHE A 588 -3.64 31.97 13.35
N ALA A 589 -2.72 32.43 14.20
CA ALA A 589 -2.71 33.84 14.58
C ALA A 589 -2.52 34.70 13.32
N ALA A 590 -3.37 35.69 13.11
CA ALA A 590 -3.11 36.71 12.12
C ALA A 590 -1.93 37.54 12.64
N GLU A 591 -0.79 37.50 11.96
CA GLU A 591 0.32 38.43 12.18
C GLU A 591 -0.03 39.83 11.68
#